data_AF-A0A2A7WPB0-F1
#
_entry.id   AF-A0A2A7WPB0-F1
#
_cell.length_a   1.000
_cell.length_b   1.000
_cell.length_c   1.000
_cell.angle_alpha   90.00
_cell.angle_beta   90.00
_cell.angle_gamma   90.00
#
_symmetry.space_group_name_H-M   'P 1'
#
loop_
_entity.id
_entity.type
_entity.pdbx_description
1 polymer ?
#
loop_
_entity_poly.entity_id
_entity_poly.type
_entity_poly.pdbx_seq_one_letter_code
_entity_poly.pdbx_strand_id
1 'polypeptide(L)'
;MKNFSTISLILLIIGLFLFGIIYVVPGFNELIALIGFLLLLFGAICSFIAISKRERGNTKFFAVSSFFILFLLITWFEPFLILRMLTWIKN
;
A
#
# COMPACT_ATOMS: atom_id res chain seq x y z
N MET A 1 0.29 -0.94 -24.55
CA MET A 1 0.36 0.21 -23.61
C MET A 1 0.26 -0.36 -22.20
N LYS A 2 1.37 -0.44 -21.46
CA LYS A 2 1.48 -1.11 -20.13
C LYS A 2 0.97 -0.19 -19.00
N ASN A 3 -0.13 0.52 -19.23
CA ASN A 3 -0.49 1.68 -18.41
C ASN A 3 -0.85 1.24 -16.98
N PHE A 4 -1.53 0.11 -16.82
CA PHE A 4 -1.89 -0.39 -15.50
C PHE A 4 -0.67 -0.90 -14.71
N SER A 5 0.26 -1.61 -15.36
CA SER A 5 1.50 -1.98 -14.69
C SER A 5 2.33 -0.77 -14.25
N THR A 6 2.43 0.28 -15.07
CA THR A 6 3.17 1.50 -14.69
C THR A 6 2.46 2.24 -13.55
N ILE A 7 1.14 2.41 -13.63
CA ILE A 7 0.35 3.04 -12.57
C ILE A 7 0.49 2.28 -11.24
N SER A 8 0.41 0.94 -11.26
CA SER A 8 0.58 0.12 -10.06
C SER A 8 1.94 0.31 -9.40
N LEU A 9 3.00 0.51 -10.20
CA LEU A 9 4.35 0.70 -9.70
C LEU A 9 4.55 2.10 -9.10
N ILE A 10 3.98 3.13 -9.73
CA ILE A 10 3.98 4.48 -9.18
C ILE A 10 3.21 4.53 -7.85
N LEU A 11 2.02 3.91 -7.81
CA LEU A 11 1.20 3.78 -6.60
C LEU A 11 1.95 3.03 -5.50
N LEU A 12 2.67 1.95 -5.84
CA LEU A 12 3.51 1.22 -4.89
C LEU A 12 4.56 2.13 -4.26
N ILE A 13 5.33 2.86 -5.09
CA ILE A 13 6.43 3.71 -4.59
C ILE A 13 5.89 4.80 -3.67
N ILE A 14 4.83 5.48 -4.11
CA ILE A 14 4.21 6.58 -3.34
C ILE A 14 3.59 6.05 -2.04
N GLY A 15 2.87 4.92 -2.12
CA GLY A 15 2.23 4.30 -0.96
C GLY A 15 3.24 3.80 0.08
N LEU A 16 4.34 3.17 -0.36
CA LEU A 16 5.44 2.76 0.52
C LEU A 16 6.10 3.95 1.21
N PHE A 17 6.33 5.03 0.47
CA PHE A 17 6.93 6.23 1.01
C PHE A 17 6.05 6.88 2.08
N LEU A 18 4.77 7.12 1.77
CA LEU A 18 3.80 7.70 2.71
C LEU A 18 3.62 6.85 3.97
N PHE A 19 3.53 5.53 3.80
CA PHE A 19 3.38 4.61 4.92
C PHE A 19 4.67 4.49 5.75
N GLY A 20 5.83 4.45 5.10
CA GLY A 20 7.13 4.35 5.79
C GLY A 20 7.44 5.55 6.68
N ILE A 21 6.98 6.76 6.31
CA ILE A 21 7.23 7.98 7.08
C ILE A 21 6.64 7.91 8.50
N ILE A 22 5.57 7.14 8.72
CA ILE A 22 4.95 6.95 10.04
C ILE A 22 5.99 6.49 11.07
N TYR A 23 6.90 5.58 10.67
CA TYR A 23 7.90 5.01 11.57
C TYR A 23 9.11 5.93 11.77
N VAL A 24 9.30 6.92 10.90
CA VAL A 24 10.45 7.84 10.94
C VAL A 24 10.11 9.09 11.76
N VAL A 25 8.87 9.57 11.68
CA VAL A 25 8.46 10.83 12.31
C VAL A 25 7.53 10.54 13.50
N PRO A 26 7.98 10.71 14.75
CA PRO A 26 7.10 10.56 15.90
C PRO A 26 6.00 11.64 15.89
N GLY A 27 4.75 11.24 16.10
CA GLY A 27 3.59 12.13 16.02
C GLY A 27 3.05 12.37 14.60
N PHE A 28 3.48 11.57 13.62
CA PHE A 28 2.98 11.67 12.25
C PHE A 28 1.48 11.36 12.15
N ASN A 29 0.81 12.03 11.22
CA ASN A 29 -0.63 11.99 11.10
C ASN A 29 -1.12 10.63 10.56
N GLU A 30 -1.94 9.93 11.37
CA GLU A 30 -2.57 8.64 11.03
C GLU A 30 -3.42 8.72 9.75
N LEU A 31 -3.87 9.92 9.37
CA LEU A 31 -4.50 10.17 8.08
C LEU A 31 -3.59 9.91 6.89
N ILE A 32 -2.34 10.33 6.98
CA ILE A 32 -1.36 10.18 5.90
C ILE A 32 -0.97 8.71 5.77
N ALA A 33 -0.88 8.02 6.91
CA ALA A 33 -0.74 6.57 6.97
C ALA A 33 -1.86 5.84 6.23
N LEU A 34 -3.11 6.24 6.50
CA LEU A 34 -4.29 5.68 5.86
C LEU A 34 -4.28 5.94 4.35
N ILE A 35 -3.91 7.14 3.92
CA ILE A 35 -3.76 7.47 2.49
C ILE A 35 -2.70 6.59 1.84
N GLY A 36 -1.54 6.42 2.48
CA GLY A 36 -0.46 5.53 2.01
C GLY A 36 -0.93 4.08 1.88
N PHE A 37 -1.68 3.60 2.88
CA PHE A 37 -2.26 2.26 2.86
C PHE A 37 -3.28 2.07 1.73
N LEU A 38 -4.17 3.05 1.52
CA LEU A 38 -5.13 3.03 0.41
C LEU A 38 -4.44 3.06 -0.96
N LEU A 39 -3.37 3.84 -1.11
CA LEU A 39 -2.57 3.88 -2.35
C LEU A 39 -1.96 2.50 -2.65
N LEU A 40 -1.43 1.81 -1.64
CA LEU A 40 -0.92 0.45 -1.78
C LEU A 40 -2.03 -0.54 -2.17
N LEU A 41 -3.21 -0.40 -1.58
CA LEU A 41 -4.39 -1.23 -1.89
C LEU A 41 -4.86 -1.00 -3.34
N PHE A 42 -4.98 0.25 -3.79
CA PHE A 42 -5.29 0.59 -5.17
C PHE A 42 -4.20 0.10 -6.14
N GLY A 43 -2.93 0.21 -5.76
CA GLY A 43 -1.80 -0.33 -6.52
C GLY A 43 -1.92 -1.85 -6.72
N ALA A 44 -2.29 -2.59 -5.68
CA ALA A 44 -2.55 -4.02 -5.75
C ALA A 44 -3.73 -4.34 -6.68
N ILE A 45 -4.85 -3.61 -6.59
CA ILE A 45 -6.01 -3.77 -7.49
C ILE A 45 -5.61 -3.52 -8.95
N CYS A 46 -4.88 -2.44 -9.24
CA CYS A 46 -4.38 -2.14 -10.58
C CYS A 46 -3.48 -3.28 -11.12
N SER A 47 -2.66 -3.88 -10.25
CA SER A 47 -1.86 -5.04 -10.63
C SER A 47 -2.71 -6.28 -10.92
N PHE A 48 -3.76 -6.56 -10.15
CA PHE A 48 -4.69 -7.65 -10.48
C PHE A 48 -5.36 -7.44 -11.84
N ILE A 49 -5.76 -6.21 -12.15
CA ILE A 49 -6.30 -5.85 -13.48
C ILE A 49 -5.24 -6.08 -14.57
N ALA A 50 -3.99 -5.70 -14.34
CA ALA A 50 -2.89 -5.91 -15.29
C ALA A 50 -2.54 -7.40 -15.48
N ILE A 51 -2.72 -8.24 -14.44
CA ILE A 51 -2.61 -9.69 -14.52
C ILE A 51 -3.75 -10.25 -15.37
N SER A 52 -5.00 -9.86 -15.09
CA SER A 52 -6.18 -10.28 -15.85
C SER A 52 -6.08 -9.90 -17.33
N LYS A 53 -5.61 -8.69 -17.64
CA LYS A 53 -5.34 -8.22 -19.02
C LYS A 53 -4.11 -8.85 -19.69
N ARG A 54 -3.43 -9.80 -19.03
CA ARG A 54 -2.23 -10.50 -19.55
C ARG A 54 -1.13 -9.56 -20.06
N GLU A 55 -0.92 -8.40 -19.42
CA GLU A 55 0.17 -7.48 -19.79
C GLU A 55 1.54 -8.21 -19.74
N ARG A 56 2.54 -7.84 -20.55
CA ARG A 56 3.86 -8.51 -20.49
C ARG A 56 4.75 -7.85 -19.42
N GLY A 57 5.27 -8.65 -18.49
CA GLY A 57 6.27 -8.24 -17.49
C GLY A 57 5.93 -8.67 -16.06
N ASN A 58 6.97 -8.89 -15.25
CA ASN A 58 6.84 -9.37 -13.86
C ASN A 58 6.59 -8.24 -12.84
N THR A 59 6.71 -6.98 -13.26
CA THR A 59 6.55 -5.78 -12.44
C THR A 59 5.21 -5.69 -11.71
N LYS A 60 4.16 -6.28 -12.29
CA LYS A 60 2.82 -6.32 -11.69
C LYS A 60 2.73 -7.20 -10.44
N PHE A 61 3.55 -8.24 -10.31
CA PHE A 61 3.56 -9.08 -9.12
C PHE A 61 4.21 -8.39 -7.92
N PHE A 62 5.11 -7.43 -8.16
CA PHE A 62 5.76 -6.67 -7.09
C PHE A 62 4.77 -5.86 -6.26
N ALA A 63 3.83 -5.13 -6.90
CA ALA A 63 2.84 -4.34 -6.14
C ALA A 63 1.91 -5.19 -5.29
N VAL A 64 1.47 -6.34 -5.81
CA VAL A 64 0.64 -7.28 -5.06
C VAL A 64 1.42 -7.87 -3.88
N SER A 65 2.65 -8.34 -4.14
CA SER A 65 3.48 -8.96 -3.10
C SER A 65 3.81 -7.97 -1.99
N SER A 66 4.23 -6.75 -2.34
CA SER A 66 4.52 -5.70 -1.36
C SER A 66 3.31 -5.34 -0.52
N PHE A 67 2.11 -5.24 -1.11
CA PHE A 67 0.89 -4.99 -0.36
C PHE A 67 0.61 -6.08 0.69
N PHE A 68 0.67 -7.35 0.29
CA PHE A 68 0.42 -8.46 1.23
C PHE A 68 1.50 -8.58 2.31
N ILE A 69 2.78 -8.36 1.97
CA ILE A 69 3.88 -8.38 2.94
C ILE A 69 3.71 -7.26 3.97
N LEU A 70 3.41 -6.03 3.52
CA LEU A 70 3.15 -4.91 4.44
C LEU A 70 1.92 -5.17 5.30
N PHE A 71 0.84 -5.65 4.71
CA PHE A 71 -0.38 -5.98 5.46
C PHE A 71 -0.11 -7.03 6.54
N LEU A 72 0.69 -8.05 6.23
CA LEU A 72 1.12 -9.07 7.19
C LEU A 72 1.96 -8.45 8.33
N LEU A 73 2.96 -7.63 7.99
CA LEU A 73 3.80 -6.96 8.99
C LEU A 73 2.97 -6.07 9.92
N ILE A 74 2.05 -5.28 9.37
CA ILE A 74 1.18 -4.40 10.17
C ILE A 74 0.32 -5.24 11.10
N THR A 75 -0.34 -6.29 10.58
CA THR A 75 -1.21 -7.16 11.38
C THR A 75 -0.41 -7.89 12.48
N TRP A 76 0.86 -8.20 12.23
CA TRP A 76 1.72 -8.90 13.18
C TRP A 76 2.26 -7.99 14.29
N PHE A 77 2.82 -6.83 13.94
CA PHE A 77 3.49 -5.94 14.89
C PHE A 77 2.54 -4.93 15.53
N GLU A 78 1.56 -4.42 14.79
CA GLU A 78 0.63 -3.39 15.25
C GLU A 78 -0.80 -3.65 14.74
N PRO A 79 -1.47 -4.72 15.22
CA PRO A 79 -2.81 -5.10 14.74
C PRO A 79 -3.85 -3.98 14.89
N PHE A 80 -3.69 -3.14 15.91
CA PHE A 80 -4.58 -1.99 16.16
C PHE A 80 -4.25 -0.77 15.29
N LEU A 81 -3.12 -0.72 14.58
CA LEU A 81 -2.77 0.39 13.71
C LEU A 81 -3.84 0.58 12.63
N ILE A 82 -4.33 -0.50 12.03
CA ILE A 82 -5.37 -0.44 10.99
C ILE A 82 -6.67 0.11 11.57
N LEU A 83 -7.07 -0.36 12.76
CA LEU A 83 -8.27 0.12 13.45
C LEU A 83 -8.13 1.60 13.84
N ARG A 84 -6.98 2.00 14.37
CA ARG A 84 -6.68 3.38 14.76
C ARG A 84 -6.68 4.31 13.55
N MET A 85 -6.06 3.91 12.45
CA MET A 85 -6.11 4.63 11.17
C MET A 85 -7.54 4.81 10.66
N LEU A 86 -8.39 3.77 10.73
CA LEU A 86 -9.76 3.79 10.22
C LEU A 86 -10.75 4.54 11.12
N THR A 87 -10.58 4.46 12.44
CA THR A 87 -11.55 4.97 13.41
C THR A 87 -11.14 6.30 14.04
N TRP A 88 -9.89 6.73 13.87
CA TRP A 88 -9.28 7.88 14.57
C TRP A 88 -9.49 7.86 16.09
N ILE A 89 -9.78 6.68 16.66
CA ILE A 89 -9.86 6.52 18.10
C ILE A 89 -8.42 6.60 18.61
N LYS A 90 -8.06 7.79 19.08
CA LYS A 90 -6.90 7.98 19.95
C LYS A 90 -7.29 7.41 21.31
N ASN A 91 -6.60 6.35 21.73
CA ASN A 91 -6.65 5.89 23.11
C ASN A 91 -5.83 6.83 24.00
#